data_AF-A0AAP0F9I4-F1
#
_entry.id   AF-A0AAP0F9I4-F1
#
_cell.length_a   1.000
_cell.length_b   1.000
_cell.length_c   1.000
_cell.angle_alpha   90.00
_cell.angle_beta   90.00
_cell.angle_gamma   90.00
#
_symmetry.space_group_name_H-M   'P 1'
#
loop_
_entity.id
_entity.type
_entity.pdbx_description
1 polymer ?
#
loop_
_entity_poly.entity_id
_entity_poly.type
_entity_poly.pdbx_seq_one_letter_code
_entity_poly.pdbx_strand_id
1 'polypeptide(L)' 'MKCLVSLIRKSTPSSFTYICEKNGDSLSDKMDELACFASGMLALGSLGYGPGDREKMLTLAEEAKLQRRRQELTQTLPD' A
#
# COMPACT_ATOMS: atom_id res chain seq x y z
N MET A 1 10.63 -12.27 -0.74
CA MET A 1 9.56 -11.25 -0.65
C MET A 1 8.21 -11.74 -1.19
N LYS A 2 7.65 -12.87 -0.73
CA LYS A 2 6.36 -13.38 -1.24
C LYS A 2 5.15 -12.95 -0.40
N CYS A 3 5.34 -12.78 0.91
CA CYS A 3 4.25 -12.48 1.84
C CYS A 3 3.70 -11.05 1.63
N LEU A 4 4.56 -10.04 1.65
CA LEU A 4 4.14 -8.64 1.48
C LEU A 4 3.49 -8.39 0.12
N VAL A 5 4.13 -8.84 -0.97
CA VAL A 5 3.62 -8.68 -2.33
C VAL A 5 2.26 -9.38 -2.52
N SER A 6 2.01 -10.48 -1.81
CA SER A 6 0.71 -11.17 -1.84
C SER A 6 -0.42 -10.38 -1.16
N LEU A 7 -0.10 -9.40 -0.33
CA LEU A 7 -1.06 -8.54 0.36
C LEU A 7 -1.35 -7.26 -0.42
N ILE A 8 -0.52 -6.93 -1.42
CA ILE A 8 -0.68 -5.74 -2.24
C ILE A 8 -1.75 -6.02 -3.30
N ARG A 9 -2.81 -5.21 -3.30
CA ARG A 9 -3.88 -5.26 -4.30
C ARG A 9 -4.15 -3.89 -4.87
N LYS A 10 -4.88 -3.86 -5.98
CA LYS A 10 -5.33 -2.63 -6.65
C LYS A 10 -6.83 -2.49 -6.54
N SER A 11 -7.30 -1.34 -6.06
CA SER A 11 -8.71 -1.04 -5.96
C SER A 11 -9.30 -0.84 -7.35
N THR A 12 -10.57 -1.16 -7.53
CA THR A 12 -11.28 -0.96 -8.81
C THR A 12 -12.44 -0.02 -8.53
N PRO A 13 -12.70 1.03 -9.33
CA PRO A 13 -12.14 1.34 -10.66
C PRO A 13 -10.83 2.17 -10.67
N SER A 14 -10.46 2.79 -9.56
CA SER A 14 -9.39 3.81 -9.55
C SER A 14 -7.95 3.26 -9.59
N SER A 15 -7.77 1.94 -9.56
CA SER A 15 -6.47 1.24 -9.62
C SER A 15 -5.48 1.62 -8.51
N PHE A 16 -5.95 2.03 -7.32
CA PHE A 16 -5.06 2.39 -6.21
C PHE A 16 -4.45 1.18 -5.53
N THR A 17 -3.15 1.25 -5.26
CA THR A 17 -2.39 0.20 -4.59
C THR A 17 -2.56 0.28 -3.07
N TYR A 18 -3.19 -0.74 -2.47
CA TYR A 18 -3.42 -0.85 -1.03
C TYR A 18 -2.88 -2.18 -0.48
N ILE A 19 -2.70 -2.22 0.84
CA ILE A 19 -2.29 -3.43 1.57
C ILE A 19 -3.54 -4.03 2.20
N CYS A 20 -3.88 -5.25 1.82
CA CYS A 20 -4.97 -6.04 2.42
C CYS A 20 -4.54 -6.61 3.76
N GLU A 21 -5.49 -6.73 4.68
CA GLU A 21 -5.31 -7.53 5.88
C GLU A 21 -5.48 -9.02 5.56
N LYS A 22 -4.62 -9.88 6.11
CA LYS A 22 -4.75 -11.34 6.02
C LYS A 22 -5.02 -11.92 7.39
N ASN A 23 -6.20 -12.50 7.58
CA ASN A 23 -6.59 -13.22 8.78
C ASN A 23 -6.70 -14.71 8.46
N GLY A 24 -5.69 -15.49 8.85
CA GLY A 24 -5.58 -16.90 8.49
C GLY A 24 -5.42 -17.07 6.98
N ASP A 25 -6.36 -17.78 6.35
CA ASP A 25 -6.41 -17.98 4.89
C ASP A 25 -7.27 -16.93 4.15
N SER A 26 -7.95 -16.05 4.87
CA SER A 26 -8.85 -15.05 4.29
C SER A 26 -8.15 -13.70 4.09
N LEU A 27 -8.33 -13.10 2.92
CA LEU A 27 -7.90 -11.74 2.61
C LEU A 27 -9.09 -10.79 2.76
N SER A 28 -8.89 -9.71 3.52
CA SER A 28 -9.89 -8.67 3.75
C SER A 28 -9.45 -7.37 3.09
N ASP A 29 -10.38 -6.73 2.37
CA ASP A 29 -10.19 -5.45 1.68
C ASP A 29 -10.23 -4.26 2.66
N LYS A 30 -9.46 -4.36 3.73
CA LYS A 30 -9.35 -3.33 4.76
C LYS A 30 -7.91 -2.89 4.87
N MET A 31 -7.71 -1.58 4.86
CA MET A 31 -6.42 -0.94 5.09
C MET A 31 -6.59 -0.02 6.29
N ASP A 32 -5.87 -0.31 7.37
CA ASP A 32 -5.88 0.50 8.57
C ASP A 32 -5.12 1.83 8.31
N GLU A 33 -5.50 2.92 8.98
CA GLU A 33 -4.78 4.20 8.91
C GLU A 33 -3.28 4.04 9.26
N LEU A 34 -2.94 3.05 10.09
CA LEU A 34 -1.57 2.68 10.44
C LEU A 34 -0.79 2.02 9.30
N ALA A 35 -1.45 1.51 8.26
CA ALA A 35 -0.76 0.99 7.07
C ALA A 35 0.02 2.09 6.33
N CYS A 36 -0.31 3.37 6.59
CA CYS A 36 0.48 4.51 6.11
C CYS A 36 1.83 4.65 6.85
N PHE A 37 2.01 4.03 8.02
CA PHE A 37 3.30 3.89 8.68
C PHE A 37 4.14 2.79 8.01
N ALA A 38 3.48 1.75 7.49
CA ALA A 38 4.14 0.66 6.79
C ALA A 38 4.79 1.12 5.48
N SER A 39 4.25 2.12 4.77
CA SER A 39 4.88 2.69 3.57
C SER A 39 6.22 3.37 3.87
N GLY A 40 6.32 4.09 5.00
CA GLY A 40 7.59 4.65 5.48
C GLY A 40 8.61 3.57 5.82
N MET A 41 8.17 2.50 6.50
CA MET A 41 9.03 1.35 6.80
C MET A 41 9.45 0.57 5.53
N LEU A 42 8.57 0.48 4.52
CA LEU A 42 8.91 -0.09 3.21
C LEU A 42 10.01 0.71 2.52
N ALA A 43 9.87 2.04 2.50
CA ALA A 43 10.86 2.94 1.90
C ALA A 43 12.21 2.85 2.61
N LEU A 44 12.21 2.85 3.95
CA LEU A 44 13.44 2.68 4.75
C LEU A 44 14.05 1.29 4.58
N GLY A 45 13.23 0.24 4.60
CA GLY A 45 13.65 -1.14 4.38
C GLY A 45 14.26 -1.35 2.99
N SER A 46 13.82 -0.59 1.98
CA SER A 46 14.35 -0.65 0.60
C SER A 46 15.86 -0.40 0.49
N LEU A 47 16.45 0.31 1.46
CA LEU A 47 17.90 0.61 1.51
C LEU A 47 18.77 -0.65 1.65
N GLY A 48 18.22 -1.73 2.23
CA GLY A 48 18.90 -3.02 2.37
C GLY A 48 18.74 -3.94 1.17
N TYR A 49 17.99 -3.55 0.14
CA TYR A 49 17.73 -4.37 -1.05
C TYR A 49 18.60 -3.97 -2.23
N GLY A 50 18.85 -4.94 -3.12
CA GLY A 50 19.52 -4.69 -4.41
C GLY A 50 18.72 -3.71 -5.29
N PRO A 51 19.37 -3.08 -6.28
CA PRO A 51 18.80 -1.95 -7.03
C PRO A 51 17.44 -2.23 -7.69
N GLY A 52 17.21 -3.45 -8.21
CA GLY A 52 15.94 -3.80 -8.86
C GLY A 52 14.76 -4.03 -7.90
N ASP A 53 15.03 -4.49 -6.69
CA ASP A 53 13.99 -4.70 -5.66
C ASP A 53 13.74 -3.41 -4.86
N ARG A 54 14.79 -2.60 -4.68
CA ARG A 54 14.72 -1.28 -4.05
C ARG A 54 13.75 -0.36 -4.80
N GLU A 55 13.85 -0.28 -6.13
CA GLU A 55 12.98 0.55 -6.95
C GLU A 55 11.51 0.14 -6.81
N LYS A 56 11.22 -1.17 -6.88
CA LYS A 56 9.85 -1.70 -6.69
C LYS A 56 9.28 -1.37 -5.31
N MET A 57 10.09 -1.49 -4.25
CA MET A 57 9.67 -1.17 -2.88
C MET A 57 9.42 0.33 -2.70
N LEU A 58 10.26 1.19 -3.30
CA LEU A 58 10.06 2.64 -3.31
C LEU A 58 8.79 3.04 -4.05
N THR A 59 8.56 2.51 -5.25
CA THR A 59 7.34 2.78 -6.03
C THR A 59 6.08 2.36 -5.26
N LEU A 60 6.09 1.18 -4.63
CA LEU A 60 4.97 0.72 -3.80
C LEU A 60 4.73 1.62 -2.58
N ALA A 61 5.80 2.08 -1.93
CA ALA A 61 5.70 3.01 -0.80
C ALA A 61 5.11 4.36 -1.22
N GLU A 62 5.51 4.88 -2.38
CA GLU A 62 4.97 6.13 -2.93
C GLU A 62 3.50 5.99 -3.31
N GLU A 63 3.10 4.91 -3.97
CA GLU A 63 1.69 4.68 -4.34
C GLU A 63 0.78 4.53 -3.11
N ALA A 64 1.21 3.78 -2.10
CA ALA A 64 0.45 3.61 -0.85
C ALA A 64 0.30 4.94 -0.07
N LYS A 65 1.30 5.83 -0.14
CA LYS A 65 1.22 7.18 0.46
C LYS A 65 0.25 8.08 -0.32
N LEU A 66 0.21 7.95 -1.65
CA LEU A 66 -0.66 8.77 -2.50
C LEU A 66 -2.15 8.44 -2.29
N GLN A 67 -2.47 7.21 -1.88
CA GLN A 67 -3.85 6.78 -1.62
C GLN A 67 -4.54 7.61 -0.54
N ARG A 68 -3.88 7.93 0.58
CA ARG A 68 -4.49 8.74 1.66
C ARG A 68 -4.86 10.13 1.20
N ARG A 69 -3.91 10.81 0.51
CA ARG A 69 -4.12 12.17 -0.01
C ARG A 69 -5.30 12.23 -0.99
N ARG A 70 -5.58 11.15 -1.73
CA ARG A 70 -6.73 11.04 -2.65
C ARG A 70 -8.01 10.53 -1.98
N GLN A 71 -7.93 9.73 -0.92
CA GLN A 71 -9.10 9.39 -0.09
C GLN A 71 -9.64 10.63 0.63
N GLU A 72 -8.76 11.49 1.17
CA GLU A 72 -9.14 12.80 1.73
C GLU A 72 -9.89 13.68 0.71
N LEU A 73 -9.47 13.66 -0.57
CA LEU A 73 -10.14 14.36 -1.68
C LEU A 73 -11.45 13.71 -2.14
N THR A 74 -11.66 12.43 -1.86
CA THR A 74 -12.88 11.71 -2.26
C THR A 74 -13.96 11.82 -1.17
N GLN A 75 -13.58 12.04 0.09
CA GLN A 75 -14.52 12.31 1.19
C GLN A 75 -15.07 13.75 1.19
N THR A 76 -14.60 14.63 0.30
CA THR A 76 -15.09 16.01 0.15
C THR A 76 -16.14 16.18 -0.96
N LEU A 77 -16.85 15.13 -1.36
CA LEU A 77 -18.06 15.26 -2.16
C LEU A 77 -19.26 14.78 -1.34
N PRO A 78 -20.04 15.70 -0.73
CA PRO A 78 -21.32 15.32 -0.14
C PRO A 78 -22.29 14.94 -1.27
N ASP A 79 -23.05 13.86 -1.04
CA ASP A 79 -24.27 13.52 -1.78
C ASP A 79 -25.35 14.60 -1.52
#